data_AF-A0A0P7L5E8-F1
#
_entry.id   AF-A0A0P7L5E8-F1
#
_cell.length_a   1.000
_cell.length_b   1.000
_cell.length_c   1.000
_cell.angle_alpha   90.00
_cell.angle_beta   90.00
_cell.angle_gamma   90.00
#
_symmetry.space_group_name_H-M   'P 1'
#
loop_
_entity.id
_entity.type
_entity.pdbx_description
1 polymer ?
#
loop_
_entity_poly.entity_id
_entity_poly.type
_entity_poly.pdbx_seq_one_letter_code
_entity_poly.pdbx_strand_id
1 'polypeptide(L)'
;MYTDAIQAANSLVSIVPLLGGNASRKDYEDALTLVEYLVEHEPDHPLVDMLVAKIAQYEDEAEEFAEFNDRIAALPSGVALLRVLMDQHKLTQSDFEEEIGKKSLVSRILNGTRSLTLDHMKALARRFNIPPSSFMDA
;
A
#
# COMPACT_ATOMS: atom_id res chain seq x y z
N MET A 1 -25.18 25.46 -17.93
CA MET A 1 -24.38 24.22 -18.01
C MET A 1 -22.99 24.39 -17.41
N TYR A 2 -22.07 25.18 -18.01
CA TYR A 2 -20.70 25.33 -17.47
C TYR A 2 -20.66 26.00 -16.10
N THR A 3 -21.41 27.10 -15.92
CA THR A 3 -21.51 27.81 -14.63
C THR A 3 -22.10 26.92 -13.54
N ASP A 4 -23.16 26.17 -13.86
CA ASP A 4 -23.83 25.28 -12.92
C ASP A 4 -22.91 24.14 -12.46
N ALA A 5 -22.12 23.57 -13.38
CA ALA A 5 -21.15 22.52 -13.07
C ALA A 5 -20.01 23.05 -12.17
N ILE A 6 -19.48 24.24 -12.46
CA ILE A 6 -18.45 24.88 -11.63
C ILE A 6 -19.02 25.20 -10.23
N GLN A 7 -20.26 25.68 -10.15
CA GLN A 7 -20.91 25.97 -8.87
C GLN A 7 -21.12 24.69 -8.05
N ALA A 8 -21.60 23.61 -8.67
CA ALA A 8 -21.76 22.32 -8.00
C ALA A 8 -20.43 21.78 -7.46
N ALA A 9 -19.35 21.89 -8.24
CA ALA A 9 -18.01 21.50 -7.79
C ALA A 9 -17.53 22.34 -6.61
N ASN A 10 -17.71 23.67 -6.65
CA ASN A 10 -17.34 24.54 -5.53
C ASN A 10 -18.16 24.25 -4.26
N SER A 11 -19.46 23.97 -4.41
CA SER A 11 -20.30 23.55 -3.29
C SER A 11 -19.82 22.22 -2.69
N LEU A 12 -19.47 21.25 -3.53
CA LEU A 12 -18.91 19.99 -3.07
C LEU A 12 -17.58 20.19 -2.32
N VAL A 13 -16.67 21.00 -2.84
CA VAL A 13 -15.39 21.34 -2.18
C VAL A 13 -15.63 22.04 -0.83
N SER A 14 -16.68 22.85 -0.70
CA SER A 14 -17.00 23.47 0.59
C SER A 14 -17.49 22.47 1.66
N ILE A 15 -18.07 21.34 1.23
CA ILE A 15 -18.53 20.26 2.11
C ILE A 15 -17.39 19.29 2.40
N VAL A 16 -16.56 19.01 1.38
CA VAL A 16 -15.40 18.12 1.47
C VAL A 16 -14.14 18.87 1.01
N PRO A 17 -13.50 19.62 1.92
CA PRO A 17 -12.35 20.48 1.59
C PRO A 17 -11.16 19.74 0.97
N LEU A 18 -11.00 18.44 1.27
CA LEU A 18 -9.96 17.59 0.69
C LEU A 18 -9.96 17.61 -0.86
N LEU A 19 -11.14 17.76 -1.48
CA LEU A 19 -11.25 17.81 -2.95
C LEU A 19 -10.67 19.10 -3.56
N GLY A 20 -10.52 20.18 -2.76
CA GLY A 20 -10.07 21.50 -3.19
C GLY A 20 -8.57 21.74 -3.16
N GLY A 21 -7.77 20.81 -2.64
CA GLY A 21 -6.30 20.84 -2.70
C GLY A 21 -5.57 21.61 -1.59
N ASN A 22 -6.26 22.18 -0.60
CA ASN A 22 -5.63 22.69 0.62
C ASN A 22 -6.29 22.04 1.84
N ALA A 23 -5.87 20.81 2.12
CA ALA A 23 -6.48 19.96 3.13
C ALA A 23 -5.64 19.95 4.41
N SER A 24 -6.31 20.13 5.54
CA SER A 24 -5.73 19.85 6.85
C SER A 24 -5.80 18.35 7.15
N ARG A 25 -5.10 17.93 8.21
CA ARG A 25 -5.23 16.57 8.77
C ARG A 25 -6.68 16.20 9.08
N LYS A 26 -7.46 17.17 9.56
CA LYS A 26 -8.87 16.97 9.87
C LYS A 26 -9.69 16.68 8.61
N ASP A 27 -9.43 17.40 7.52
CA ASP A 27 -10.15 17.19 6.26
C ASP A 27 -9.84 15.82 5.65
N TYR A 28 -8.62 15.33 5.84
CA TYR A 28 -8.21 13.97 5.50
C TYR A 28 -8.98 12.92 6.32
N GLU A 29 -9.04 13.07 7.66
CA GLU A 29 -9.76 12.13 8.54
C GLU A 29 -11.28 12.12 8.28
N ASP A 30 -11.87 13.29 8.04
CA ASP A 30 -13.28 13.41 7.69
C ASP A 30 -13.55 12.75 6.31
N ALA A 31 -12.63 12.85 5.35
CA ALA A 31 -12.73 12.17 4.06
C ALA A 31 -12.58 10.64 4.17
N LEU A 32 -11.70 10.14 5.04
CA LEU A 32 -11.60 8.69 5.31
C LEU A 32 -12.93 8.15 5.83
N THR A 33 -13.55 8.86 6.78
CA THR A 33 -14.85 8.50 7.33
C THR A 33 -15.93 8.45 6.24
N LEU A 34 -15.90 9.42 5.32
CA LEU A 34 -16.84 9.46 4.20
C LEU A 34 -16.61 8.30 3.22
N VAL A 35 -15.37 7.96 2.87
CA VAL A 35 -15.07 6.83 2.01
C VAL A 35 -15.49 5.51 2.64
N GLU A 36 -15.25 5.32 3.94
CA GLU A 36 -15.71 4.12 4.66
C GLU A 36 -17.23 3.96 4.57
N TYR A 37 -17.98 5.04 4.81
CA TYR A 37 -19.43 5.04 4.64
C TYR A 37 -19.86 4.67 3.21
N LEU A 38 -19.24 5.28 2.20
CA LEU A 38 -19.57 5.03 0.79
C LEU A 38 -19.26 3.60 0.37
N VAL A 39 -18.11 3.05 0.76
CA VAL A 39 -17.75 1.66 0.42
C VAL A 39 -18.75 0.66 1.00
N GLU A 40 -19.30 0.94 2.19
CA GLU A 40 -20.30 0.07 2.84
C GLU A 40 -21.71 0.23 2.25
N HIS A 41 -22.13 1.46 1.90
CA HIS A 41 -23.53 1.75 1.58
C HIS A 41 -23.78 2.08 0.10
N GLU A 42 -22.84 2.77 -0.56
CA GLU A 42 -22.97 3.25 -1.94
C GLU A 42 -21.62 3.10 -2.71
N PRO A 43 -21.10 1.87 -2.88
CA PRO A 43 -19.74 1.65 -3.38
C PRO A 43 -19.52 2.14 -4.82
N ASP A 44 -20.58 2.19 -5.63
CA ASP A 44 -20.54 2.66 -7.02
C ASP A 44 -20.72 4.20 -7.13
N HIS A 45 -20.79 4.92 -6.01
CA HIS A 45 -20.98 6.37 -6.03
C HIS A 45 -19.73 7.07 -6.59
N PRO A 46 -19.86 8.02 -7.54
CA PRO A 46 -18.70 8.69 -8.17
C PRO A 46 -17.76 9.43 -7.20
N LEU A 47 -18.23 9.72 -5.98
CA LEU A 47 -17.40 10.33 -4.94
C LEU A 47 -16.32 9.37 -4.42
N VAL A 48 -16.53 8.05 -4.50
CA VAL A 48 -15.52 7.08 -4.07
C VAL A 48 -14.22 7.30 -4.84
N ASP A 49 -14.28 7.31 -6.17
CA ASP A 49 -13.09 7.53 -7.01
C ASP A 49 -12.44 8.89 -6.75
N MET A 50 -13.25 9.95 -6.57
CA MET A 50 -12.73 11.30 -6.30
C MET A 50 -12.01 11.39 -4.96
N LEU A 51 -12.58 10.79 -3.91
CA LEU A 51 -12.01 10.80 -2.57
C LEU A 51 -10.77 9.93 -2.49
N VAL A 52 -10.81 8.71 -3.04
CA VAL A 52 -9.65 7.80 -3.04
C VAL A 52 -8.46 8.45 -3.74
N ALA A 53 -8.66 9.11 -4.88
CA ALA A 53 -7.58 9.82 -5.57
C ALA A 53 -6.97 10.95 -4.72
N LYS A 54 -7.80 11.68 -3.95
CA LYS A 54 -7.34 12.79 -3.13
C LYS A 54 -6.73 12.36 -1.79
N ILE A 55 -7.22 11.28 -1.21
CA ILE A 55 -6.65 10.62 -0.03
C ILE A 55 -5.26 10.10 -0.39
N ALA A 56 -5.12 9.35 -1.48
CA ALA A 56 -3.82 8.86 -1.94
C ALA A 56 -2.83 10.00 -2.19
N GLN A 57 -3.26 11.08 -2.86
CA GLN A 57 -2.42 12.27 -3.05
C GLN A 57 -1.97 12.87 -1.70
N TYR A 58 -2.87 12.96 -0.72
CA TYR A 58 -2.54 13.49 0.60
C TYR A 58 -1.53 12.59 1.33
N GLU A 59 -1.74 11.27 1.33
CA GLU A 59 -0.83 10.30 1.93
C GLU A 59 0.56 10.30 1.28
N ASP A 60 0.64 10.53 -0.04
CA ASP A 60 1.91 10.62 -0.77
C ASP A 60 2.70 11.90 -0.45
N GLU A 61 2.02 13.03 -0.28
CA GLU A 61 2.65 14.37 -0.19
C GLU A 61 2.80 14.91 1.23
N ALA A 62 1.97 14.49 2.19
CA ALA A 62 1.94 15.08 3.52
C ALA A 62 3.16 14.68 4.39
N GLU A 63 3.75 15.67 5.08
CA GLU A 63 4.96 15.50 5.89
C GLU A 63 4.83 14.43 6.99
N GLU A 64 3.62 14.26 7.54
CA GLU A 64 3.33 13.25 8.57
C GLU A 64 3.46 11.80 8.06
N PHE A 65 3.38 11.58 6.74
CA PHE A 65 3.58 10.28 6.12
C PHE A 65 4.98 10.11 5.52
N ALA A 66 5.80 11.16 5.46
CA ALA A 66 7.11 11.12 4.79
C ALA A 66 8.02 9.99 5.30
N GLU A 67 8.18 9.84 6.62
CA GLU A 67 9.01 8.76 7.20
C GLU A 67 8.43 7.38 6.87
N PHE A 68 7.10 7.25 6.86
CA PHE A 68 6.44 6.00 6.51
C PHE A 68 6.64 5.64 5.03
N ASN A 69 6.47 6.63 4.14
CA ASN A 69 6.65 6.48 2.70
C ASN A 69 8.10 6.13 2.36
N ASP A 70 9.09 6.77 3.00
CA ASP A 70 10.51 6.45 2.86
C ASP A 70 10.80 4.99 3.26
N ARG A 71 10.20 4.52 4.36
CA ARG A 71 10.35 3.12 4.80
C ARG A 71 9.72 2.12 3.84
N ILE A 72 8.57 2.46 3.26
CA ILE A 72 7.93 1.62 2.23
C ILE A 72 8.80 1.58 0.97
N ALA A 73 9.26 2.73 0.49
CA ALA A 73 10.08 2.84 -0.71
C ALA A 73 11.43 2.10 -0.57
N ALA A 74 11.98 2.05 0.64
CA ALA A 74 13.21 1.32 0.92
C ALA A 74 13.02 -0.20 1.11
N LEU A 75 11.78 -0.70 1.24
CA LEU A 75 11.50 -2.11 1.50
C LEU A 75 11.38 -2.88 0.17
N PRO A 76 12.24 -3.88 -0.09
CA PRO A 76 12.10 -4.72 -1.28
C PRO A 76 10.78 -5.50 -1.23
N SER A 77 9.96 -5.42 -2.28
CA SER A 77 8.62 -6.02 -2.32
C SER A 77 8.64 -7.52 -2.03
N GLY A 78 9.61 -8.24 -2.59
CA GLY A 78 9.79 -9.67 -2.34
C GLY A 78 10.14 -10.00 -0.88
N VAL A 79 10.83 -9.11 -0.16
CA VAL A 79 11.12 -9.27 1.27
C VAL A 79 9.87 -8.99 2.11
N ALA A 80 9.07 -7.99 1.73
CA ALA A 80 7.78 -7.71 2.36
C ALA A 80 6.84 -8.93 2.24
N LEU A 81 6.70 -9.48 1.04
CA LEU A 81 5.91 -10.69 0.80
C LEU A 81 6.41 -11.89 1.60
N LEU A 82 7.73 -12.11 1.66
CA LEU A 82 8.30 -13.19 2.46
C LEU A 82 7.94 -13.04 3.94
N ARG A 83 7.99 -11.82 4.50
CA ARG A 83 7.58 -11.57 5.90
C ARG A 83 6.11 -11.90 6.15
N VAL A 84 5.23 -11.55 5.21
CA VAL A 84 3.79 -11.90 5.29
C VAL A 84 3.60 -13.40 5.26
N LEU A 85 4.26 -14.12 4.34
CA LEU A 85 4.18 -15.58 4.26
C LEU A 85 4.71 -16.25 5.54
N MET A 86 5.79 -15.72 6.11
CA MET A 86 6.31 -16.18 7.39
C MET A 86 5.28 -16.04 8.51
N ASP A 87 4.63 -14.88 8.62
CA ASP A 87 3.62 -14.61 9.64
C ASP A 87 2.38 -15.50 9.46
N GLN A 88 1.81 -15.53 8.26
CA GLN A 88 0.59 -16.29 7.95
C GLN A 88 0.76 -17.80 8.16
N HIS A 89 1.92 -18.34 7.80
CA HIS A 89 2.22 -19.77 7.94
C HIS A 89 2.95 -20.10 9.26
N LYS A 90 3.17 -19.11 10.14
CA LYS A 90 3.92 -19.26 11.40
C LYS A 90 5.31 -19.88 11.20
N LEU A 91 5.98 -19.51 10.12
CA LEU A 91 7.31 -20.02 9.75
C LEU A 91 8.40 -19.15 10.37
N THR A 92 9.48 -19.81 10.76
CA THR A 92 10.70 -19.19 11.26
C THR A 92 11.75 -19.10 10.15
N GLN A 93 12.82 -18.35 10.40
CA GLN A 93 13.94 -18.23 9.47
C GLN A 93 14.65 -19.55 9.17
N SER A 94 14.47 -20.58 10.00
CA SER A 94 15.05 -21.91 9.78
C SER A 94 14.27 -22.73 8.76
N ASP A 95 13.02 -22.36 8.48
CA ASP A 95 12.11 -23.16 7.67
C ASP A 95 12.26 -22.92 6.16
N PHE A 96 13.28 -22.17 5.73
CA PHE A 96 13.53 -21.80 4.32
C PHE A 96 14.84 -22.37 3.76
N GLU A 97 15.32 -23.47 4.34
CA GLU A 97 16.60 -24.06 3.94
C GLU A 97 16.58 -24.60 2.50
N GLU A 98 15.42 -25.06 2.02
CA GLU A 98 15.27 -25.61 0.66
C GLU A 98 15.17 -24.53 -0.42
N GLU A 99 14.59 -23.36 -0.10
CA GLU A 99 14.33 -22.30 -1.08
C GLU A 99 15.40 -21.21 -1.08
N ILE A 100 15.92 -20.88 0.09
CA ILE A 100 16.87 -19.77 0.29
C ILE A 100 18.20 -20.32 0.80
N GLY A 101 18.17 -21.25 1.75
CA GLY A 101 19.34 -21.80 2.41
C GLY A 101 19.36 -21.50 3.91
N LYS A 102 20.55 -21.58 4.51
CA LYS A 102 20.70 -21.52 5.97
C LYS A 102 20.05 -20.28 6.59
N LYS A 103 19.59 -20.42 7.85
CA LYS A 103 19.02 -19.35 8.69
C LYS A 103 19.79 -18.02 8.62
N SER A 104 21.12 -18.04 8.56
CA SER A 104 21.95 -16.83 8.48
C SER A 104 21.80 -16.07 7.14
N LEU A 105 21.53 -16.76 6.03
CA LEU A 105 21.23 -16.13 4.75
C LEU A 105 19.83 -15.54 4.75
N VAL A 106 18.84 -16.27 5.29
CA VAL A 106 17.46 -15.79 5.44
C VAL A 106 17.42 -14.52 6.30
N SER A 107 18.16 -14.50 7.42
CA SER A 107 18.28 -13.31 8.27
C SER A 107 18.87 -12.10 7.53
N ARG A 108 19.91 -12.33 6.70
CA ARG A 108 20.53 -11.28 5.88
C ARG A 108 19.63 -10.78 4.76
N ILE A 109 18.70 -11.61 4.29
CA ILE A 109 17.70 -11.18 3.31
C ILE A 109 16.63 -10.34 3.98
N LEU A 110 16.12 -10.79 5.13
CA LEU A 110 15.08 -10.07 5.88
C LEU A 110 15.54 -8.71 6.41
N ASN A 111 16.84 -8.54 6.68
CA ASN A 111 17.41 -7.26 7.12
C ASN A 111 17.94 -6.38 5.97
N GLY A 112 17.76 -6.79 4.71
CA GLY A 112 18.16 -6.01 3.53
C GLY A 112 19.65 -6.02 3.20
N THR A 113 20.50 -6.73 3.94
CA THR A 113 21.94 -6.84 3.62
C THR A 113 22.22 -7.77 2.44
N ARG A 114 21.23 -8.58 2.04
CA ARG A 114 21.24 -9.42 0.83
C ARG A 114 19.87 -9.37 0.15
N SER A 115 19.86 -9.44 -1.18
CA SER A 115 18.63 -9.49 -1.96
C SER A 115 18.19 -10.94 -2.21
N LEU A 116 16.88 -11.14 -2.43
CA LEU A 116 16.37 -12.39 -3.01
C LEU A 116 16.88 -12.51 -4.46
N THR A 117 17.39 -13.69 -4.82
CA THR A 117 17.75 -13.99 -6.21
C THR A 117 16.54 -14.52 -6.96
N LEU A 118 16.56 -14.50 -8.29
CA LEU A 118 15.49 -15.09 -9.10
C LEU A 118 15.23 -16.57 -8.78
N ASP A 119 16.27 -17.31 -8.42
CA ASP A 119 16.13 -18.72 -8.05
C ASP A 119 15.45 -18.88 -6.68
N HIS A 120 15.79 -18.04 -5.70
CA HIS A 120 15.06 -18.00 -4.41
C HIS A 120 13.59 -17.66 -4.64
N MET A 121 13.29 -16.64 -5.45
CA MET A 121 11.92 -16.23 -5.76
C MET A 121 11.13 -17.36 -6.42
N LYS A 122 11.72 -18.08 -7.39
CA LYS A 122 11.08 -19.22 -8.05
C LYS A 122 10.85 -20.40 -7.11
N ALA A 123 11.76 -20.65 -6.17
CA ALA A 123 11.61 -21.71 -5.19
C ALA A 123 10.50 -21.39 -4.17
N LEU A 124 10.49 -20.17 -3.64
CA LEU A 124 9.44 -19.67 -2.74
C LEU A 124 8.07 -19.69 -3.44
N ALA A 125 8.00 -19.17 -4.67
CA ALA A 125 6.78 -19.17 -5.48
C ALA A 125 6.21 -20.59 -5.66
N ARG A 126 7.08 -21.59 -5.90
CA ARG A 126 6.68 -23.00 -5.98
C ARG A 126 6.13 -23.52 -4.66
N ARG A 127 6.79 -23.23 -3.53
CA ARG A 127 6.33 -23.68 -2.21
C ARG A 127 4.97 -23.13 -1.83
N PHE A 128 4.77 -21.83 -2.01
CA PHE A 128 3.53 -21.15 -1.62
C PHE A 128 2.46 -21.17 -2.71
N ASN A 129 2.75 -21.79 -3.86
CA ASN A 129 1.86 -21.87 -5.01
C ASN A 129 1.34 -20.50 -5.47
N ILE A 130 2.26 -19.54 -5.60
CA ILE A 130 1.99 -18.17 -6.07
C ILE A 130 2.85 -17.84 -7.30
N PRO A 131 2.45 -16.87 -8.15
CA PRO A 131 3.27 -16.45 -9.28
C PRO A 131 4.65 -15.90 -8.84
N PRO A 132 5.75 -16.25 -9.54
CA PRO A 132 7.07 -15.68 -9.22
C PRO A 132 7.13 -14.15 -9.33
N SER A 133 6.28 -13.56 -10.17
CA SER A 133 6.16 -12.10 -10.31
C SER A 133 5.72 -11.42 -9.01
N SER A 134 5.06 -12.13 -8.09
CA SER A 134 4.68 -11.59 -6.78
C SER A 134 5.88 -11.22 -5.90
N PHE A 135 7.07 -11.78 -6.15
CA PHE A 135 8.30 -11.44 -5.42
C PHE A 135 9.17 -10.40 -6.14
N MET A 136 8.76 -9.96 -7.34
CA MET A 136 9.51 -8.96 -8.11
C MET A 136 8.99 -7.57 -7.79
N ASP A 137 9.89 -6.60 -7.74
CA ASP A 137 9.51 -5.19 -7.64
C ASP A 137 8.74 -4.78 -8.91
N ALA A 138 7.69 -3.98 -8.74
CA ALA A 138 6.85 -3.45 -9.81
C ALA A 138 7.55 -2.32 -10.58
#